data_AF-W4JQK0-F1
#
_entry.id   AF-W4JQK0-F1
#
_cell.length_a   1.000
_cell.length_b   1.000
_cell.length_c   1.000
_cell.angle_alpha   90.00
_cell.angle_beta   90.00
_cell.angle_gamma   90.00
#
_symmetry.space_group_name_H-M   'P 1'
#
loop_
_entity.id
_entity.type
_entity.pdbx_description
1 polymer ?
#
loop_
_entity_poly.entity_id
_entity_poly.type
_entity_poly.pdbx_seq_one_letter_code
_entity_poly.pdbx_strand_id
1 'polypeptide(L)'
;MPVQSTLTADEKNKLKAAIVPTGKIQTAALARIYFAHPDPNSWSYGGLQGALAFVMDNNKNTFFLRMVDLVGTRGVIWEHELYEGFEYFQDRLFFHSFPGDKCMIGLVFAEESEAKIFFKKVTKRKDTKSKPAKAPSTKKTSSNKSGKIDKSLISGPTEGSFKHVGHMGYDSEKGFVSSGVDPSWNTFLTDLESHGIDHELINQNMDFIKDFVRDAQKTAAATTAPPAAKKKKPPPPAPRRNV
;
A
#
# COMPACT_ATOMS: atom_id res chain seq x y z
N MET A 1 -20.81 12.03 -11.79
CA MET A 1 -21.00 11.41 -13.12
C MET A 1 -20.23 10.10 -13.16
N PRO A 2 -20.73 9.03 -13.79
CA PRO A 2 -19.97 7.78 -13.91
C PRO A 2 -18.67 8.05 -14.68
N VAL A 3 -17.55 7.55 -14.14
CA VAL A 3 -16.24 7.65 -14.78
C VAL A 3 -16.24 6.83 -16.06
N GLN A 4 -16.43 7.49 -17.20
CA GLN A 4 -16.27 6.83 -18.50
C GLN A 4 -14.79 6.63 -18.75
N SER A 5 -14.41 5.39 -19.06
CA SER A 5 -13.04 5.09 -19.46
C SER A 5 -12.74 5.72 -20.81
N THR A 6 -11.54 6.28 -20.96
CA THR A 6 -11.09 6.97 -22.19
C THR A 6 -10.98 6.03 -23.39
N LEU A 7 -10.81 4.73 -23.13
CA LEU A 7 -10.67 3.71 -24.16
C LEU A 7 -12.04 3.28 -24.70
N THR A 8 -12.21 3.39 -26.01
CA THR A 8 -13.35 2.86 -26.76
C THR A 8 -13.40 1.33 -26.72
N ALA A 9 -14.53 0.75 -27.15
CA ALA A 9 -14.68 -0.71 -27.19
C ALA A 9 -13.65 -1.37 -28.12
N ASP A 10 -13.38 -0.76 -29.28
CA ASP A 10 -12.42 -1.28 -30.25
C ASP A 10 -10.98 -1.18 -29.74
N GLU A 11 -10.62 -0.08 -29.09
CA GLU A 11 -9.30 0.08 -28.46
C GLU A 11 -9.10 -0.93 -27.33
N LYS A 12 -10.13 -1.19 -26.51
CA LYS A 12 -10.10 -2.25 -25.50
C LYS A 12 -9.90 -3.62 -26.13
N ASN A 13 -10.50 -3.89 -27.28
CA ASN A 13 -10.33 -5.16 -27.99
C ASN A 13 -8.90 -5.31 -28.53
N LYS A 14 -8.34 -4.26 -29.15
CA LYS A 14 -6.92 -4.24 -29.58
C LYS A 14 -5.97 -4.47 -28.41
N LEU A 15 -6.19 -3.77 -27.30
CA LEU A 15 -5.41 -3.92 -26.08
C LEU A 15 -5.45 -5.35 -25.53
N LYS A 16 -6.66 -5.92 -25.43
CA LYS A 16 -6.84 -7.30 -24.96
C LYS A 16 -6.15 -8.30 -25.89
N ALA A 17 -6.32 -8.17 -27.20
CA ALA A 17 -5.68 -9.05 -28.18
C ALA A 17 -4.16 -9.06 -28.06
N ALA A 18 -3.55 -7.89 -27.79
CA ALA A 18 -2.10 -7.77 -27.63
C ALA A 18 -1.58 -8.31 -26.29
N ILE A 19 -2.35 -8.20 -25.20
CA ILE A 19 -1.83 -8.46 -23.83
C ILE A 19 -2.32 -9.79 -23.25
N VAL A 20 -3.59 -10.14 -23.44
CA VAL A 20 -4.21 -11.34 -22.82
C VAL A 20 -3.43 -12.64 -23.09
N PRO A 21 -2.81 -12.85 -24.28
CA PRO A 21 -1.99 -14.06 -24.51
C PRO A 21 -0.80 -14.20 -23.57
N THR A 22 -0.33 -13.11 -22.97
CA THR A 22 0.92 -13.05 -22.20
C THR A 22 0.73 -12.65 -20.74
N GLY A 23 -0.46 -12.16 -20.36
CA GLY A 23 -0.73 -11.78 -18.97
C GLY A 23 -2.13 -11.23 -18.75
N LYS A 24 -2.46 -10.99 -17.47
CA LYS A 24 -3.75 -10.42 -17.04
C LYS A 24 -3.65 -8.91 -16.88
N ILE A 25 -4.51 -8.18 -17.58
CA ILE A 25 -4.64 -6.72 -17.44
C ILE A 25 -5.26 -6.38 -16.08
N GLN A 26 -4.57 -5.59 -15.27
CA GLN A 26 -5.06 -5.09 -13.98
C GLN A 26 -5.78 -3.76 -14.11
N THR A 27 -5.25 -2.88 -14.96
CA THR A 27 -5.83 -1.59 -15.33
C THR A 27 -5.17 -1.10 -16.62
N ALA A 28 -5.86 -0.25 -17.36
CA ALA A 28 -5.34 0.37 -18.57
C ALA A 28 -5.94 1.75 -18.77
N ALA A 29 -5.18 2.64 -19.39
CA ALA A 29 -5.55 4.02 -19.65
C ALA A 29 -4.81 4.55 -20.89
N LEU A 30 -5.34 5.60 -21.52
CA LEU A 30 -4.63 6.32 -22.58
C LEU A 30 -3.50 7.16 -21.97
N ALA A 31 -2.28 6.98 -22.49
CA ALA A 31 -1.11 7.69 -22.00
C ALA A 31 -0.03 7.94 -23.06
N ARG A 32 0.89 8.85 -22.74
CA ARG A 32 2.12 9.16 -23.48
C ARG A 32 3.34 8.97 -22.59
N ILE A 33 4.45 8.55 -23.17
CA ILE A 33 5.72 8.35 -22.46
C ILE A 33 6.70 9.48 -22.79
N TYR A 34 7.29 10.02 -21.74
CA TYR A 34 8.38 10.99 -21.77
C TYR A 34 9.61 10.40 -21.10
N PHE A 35 10.78 10.84 -21.52
CA PHE A 35 12.07 10.44 -20.97
C PHE A 35 12.86 11.67 -20.55
N ALA A 36 13.51 11.62 -19.39
CA ALA A 36 14.46 12.64 -18.96
C ALA A 36 15.83 12.40 -19.60
N HIS A 37 15.87 12.42 -20.93
CA HIS A 37 17.07 12.19 -21.75
C HIS A 37 16.95 13.02 -23.04
N PRO A 38 18.04 13.64 -23.55
CA PRO A 38 19.43 13.56 -23.06
C PRO A 38 19.73 14.37 -21.79
N ASP A 39 18.95 15.40 -21.49
CA ASP A 39 19.12 16.21 -20.28
C ASP A 39 18.23 15.68 -19.13
N PRO A 40 18.81 15.26 -18.00
CA PRO A 40 18.06 14.78 -16.83
C PRO A 40 17.10 15.81 -16.22
N ASN A 41 17.29 17.10 -16.50
CA ASN A 41 16.46 18.18 -15.98
C ASN A 41 15.28 18.54 -16.90
N SER A 42 15.15 17.88 -18.06
CA SER A 42 14.11 18.17 -19.03
C SER A 42 13.40 16.91 -19.52
N TRP A 43 12.08 17.00 -19.70
CA TRP A 43 11.28 15.89 -20.22
C TRP A 43 11.17 15.98 -21.75
N SER A 44 11.58 14.93 -22.44
CA SER A 44 11.47 14.80 -23.89
C SER A 44 10.42 13.76 -24.25
N TYR A 45 9.55 14.08 -25.22
CA TYR A 45 8.53 13.13 -25.68
C TYR A 45 9.19 11.97 -26.42
N GLY A 46 8.95 10.74 -25.98
CA GLY A 46 9.57 9.55 -26.56
C GLY A 46 8.96 9.08 -27.88
N GLY A 47 7.94 9.77 -28.40
CA GLY A 47 7.19 9.32 -29.59
C GLY A 47 6.26 8.13 -29.33
N LEU A 48 6.10 7.73 -28.07
CA LEU A 48 5.31 6.58 -27.64
C LEU A 48 4.00 7.06 -27.01
N GLN A 49 2.89 6.71 -27.66
CA GLN A 49 1.54 6.98 -27.17
C GLN A 49 0.60 5.83 -27.52
N GLY A 50 -0.41 5.62 -26.67
CA GLY A 50 -1.43 4.60 -26.87
C GLY A 50 -2.07 4.17 -25.56
N ALA A 51 -2.55 2.92 -25.52
CA ALA A 51 -3.08 2.35 -24.30
C ALA A 51 -1.93 1.80 -23.44
N LEU A 52 -1.69 2.43 -22.30
CA LEU A 52 -0.78 1.91 -21.29
C LEU A 52 -1.56 0.98 -20.35
N ALA A 53 -1.12 -0.27 -20.25
CA ALA A 53 -1.68 -1.27 -19.37
C ALA A 53 -0.68 -1.70 -18.31
N PHE A 54 -1.19 -1.83 -17.09
CA PHE A 54 -0.53 -2.53 -16.00
C PHE A 54 -0.96 -4.00 -16.04
N VAL A 55 0.01 -4.90 -16.21
CA VAL A 55 -0.20 -6.31 -16.52
C VAL A 55 0.50 -7.17 -15.47
N MET A 56 -0.14 -8.26 -15.07
CA MET A 56 0.44 -9.31 -14.26
C MET A 56 0.68 -10.53 -15.14
N ASP A 57 1.91 -11.03 -15.21
CA ASP A 57 2.21 -12.32 -15.84
C ASP A 57 1.78 -13.45 -14.89
N ASN A 58 0.86 -14.30 -15.36
CA ASN A 58 0.31 -15.39 -14.55
C ASN A 58 1.36 -16.47 -14.23
N ASN A 59 2.39 -16.62 -15.07
CA ASN A 59 3.38 -17.70 -14.93
C ASN A 59 4.52 -17.31 -13.99
N LYS A 60 4.88 -16.02 -13.98
CA LYS A 60 6.04 -15.50 -13.24
C LYS A 60 5.65 -14.68 -12.01
N ASN A 61 4.37 -14.33 -11.87
CA ASN A 61 3.86 -13.40 -10.87
C ASN A 61 4.65 -12.08 -10.85
N THR A 62 5.18 -11.68 -12.02
CA THR A 62 5.86 -10.43 -12.25
C THR A 62 4.91 -9.44 -12.91
N PHE A 63 5.19 -8.16 -12.70
CA PHE A 63 4.37 -7.08 -13.19
C PHE A 63 5.07 -6.34 -14.31
N PHE A 64 4.30 -5.92 -15.31
CA PHE A 64 4.79 -5.15 -16.44
C PHE A 64 3.89 -3.95 -16.71
N LEU A 65 4.50 -2.85 -17.14
CA LEU A 65 3.83 -1.78 -17.84
C LEU A 65 4.03 -2.00 -19.34
N ARG A 66 2.94 -2.05 -20.10
CA ARG A 66 2.97 -2.26 -21.54
C ARG A 66 2.16 -1.20 -22.25
N MET A 67 2.75 -0.56 -23.25
CA MET A 67 2.05 0.37 -24.12
C MET A 67 1.69 -0.32 -25.43
N VAL A 68 0.42 -0.27 -25.80
CA VAL A 68 -0.11 -0.79 -27.06
C VAL A 68 -0.46 0.35 -27.99
N ASP A 69 -0.01 0.22 -29.24
CA ASP A 69 -0.35 1.16 -30.31
C ASP A 69 -1.83 1.02 -30.68
N LEU A 70 -2.58 2.11 -30.49
CA LEU A 70 -4.01 2.17 -30.81
C LEU A 70 -4.27 2.63 -32.25
N VAL A 71 -3.35 3.43 -32.80
CA VAL A 71 -3.47 4.04 -34.14
C VAL A 71 -3.05 3.03 -35.20
N GLY A 72 -1.93 2.34 -34.96
CA GLY A 72 -1.39 1.32 -35.86
C GLY A 72 -1.84 -0.12 -35.55
N THR A 73 -1.07 -1.07 -36.07
CA THR A 73 -1.23 -2.52 -35.88
C THR A 73 -0.03 -3.16 -35.18
N ARG A 74 0.89 -2.34 -34.64
CA ARG A 74 2.17 -2.79 -34.08
C ARG A 74 2.04 -3.58 -32.77
N GLY A 75 0.85 -3.63 -32.17
CA GLY A 75 0.64 -4.29 -30.89
C GLY A 75 1.38 -3.57 -29.77
N VAL A 76 2.15 -4.30 -28.94
CA VAL A 76 2.93 -3.73 -27.84
C VAL A 76 4.16 -3.00 -28.41
N ILE A 77 4.25 -1.69 -28.20
CA ILE A 77 5.34 -0.83 -28.70
C ILE A 77 6.35 -0.43 -27.61
N TRP A 78 6.02 -0.65 -26.35
CA TRP A 78 6.92 -0.41 -25.23
C TRP A 78 6.54 -1.28 -24.05
N GLU A 79 7.54 -1.74 -23.31
CA GLU A 79 7.40 -2.59 -22.13
C GLU A 79 8.42 -2.16 -21.06
N HIS A 80 8.01 -2.22 -19.79
CA HIS A 80 8.88 -2.06 -18.64
C HIS A 80 8.49 -3.04 -17.53
N GLU A 81 9.44 -3.82 -17.05
CA GLU A 81 9.25 -4.74 -15.92
C GLU A 81 9.28 -3.98 -14.60
N LEU A 82 8.37 -4.30 -13.69
CA LEU A 82 8.33 -3.71 -12.35
C LEU A 82 9.10 -4.60 -11.38
N TYR A 83 10.26 -4.10 -10.96
CA TYR A 83 11.14 -4.76 -10.00
C TYR A 83 10.63 -4.63 -8.55
N GLU A 84 11.22 -5.43 -7.66
CA GLU A 84 10.90 -5.40 -6.23
C GLU A 84 11.29 -4.04 -5.61
N GLY A 85 10.39 -3.43 -4.86
CA GLY A 85 10.63 -2.08 -4.32
C GLY A 85 10.52 -0.96 -5.37
N PHE A 86 9.97 -1.22 -6.57
CA PHE A 86 9.76 -0.22 -7.60
C PHE A 86 9.07 1.04 -7.07
N GLU A 87 9.77 2.17 -7.19
CA GLU A 87 9.29 3.47 -6.76
C GLU A 87 8.43 4.09 -7.87
N TYR A 88 7.27 4.59 -7.48
CA TYR A 88 6.31 5.18 -8.41
C TYR A 88 5.80 6.49 -7.81
N PHE A 89 6.05 7.59 -8.51
CA PHE A 89 5.75 8.94 -8.03
C PHE A 89 4.57 9.53 -8.79
N GLN A 90 3.65 10.14 -8.06
CA GLN A 90 2.55 10.93 -8.61
C GLN A 90 2.89 12.41 -8.47
N ASP A 91 3.74 12.93 -9.37
CA ASP A 91 4.19 14.33 -9.31
C ASP A 91 3.06 15.32 -9.64
N ARG A 92 2.11 14.91 -10.48
CA ARG A 92 0.85 15.60 -10.76
C ARG A 92 -0.30 14.60 -10.86
N LEU A 93 -1.53 15.11 -10.89
CA LEU A 93 -2.74 14.27 -11.02
C LEU A 93 -2.74 13.43 -12.30
N PHE A 94 -2.22 13.96 -13.41
CA PHE A 94 -2.10 13.28 -14.70
C PHE A 94 -0.68 12.87 -15.07
N PHE A 95 0.34 13.26 -14.28
CA PHE A 95 1.75 12.99 -14.59
C PHE A 95 2.40 12.18 -13.49
N HIS A 96 2.81 10.97 -13.83
CA HIS A 96 3.53 10.09 -12.93
C HIS A 96 4.95 9.86 -13.43
N SER A 97 5.88 9.62 -12.53
CA SER A 97 7.27 9.35 -12.89
C SER A 97 7.83 8.16 -12.10
N PHE A 98 8.84 7.52 -12.66
CA PHE A 98 9.58 6.45 -12.01
C PHE A 98 10.98 6.32 -12.62
N PRO A 99 11.95 5.78 -11.86
CA PRO A 99 13.29 5.54 -12.37
C PRO A 99 13.31 4.32 -13.30
N GLY A 100 13.76 4.52 -14.54
CA GLY A 100 14.14 3.44 -15.44
C GLY A 100 15.66 3.21 -15.43
N ASP A 101 16.13 2.22 -16.17
CA ASP A 101 17.54 1.79 -16.14
C ASP A 101 18.54 2.87 -16.57
N LYS A 102 18.13 3.76 -17.47
CA LYS A 102 19.02 4.77 -18.08
C LYS A 102 18.64 6.21 -17.74
N CYS A 103 17.37 6.46 -17.44
CA CYS A 103 16.83 7.79 -17.19
C CYS A 103 15.49 7.69 -16.46
N MET A 104 15.01 8.82 -15.93
CA MET A 104 13.65 8.92 -15.42
C MET A 104 12.64 8.80 -16.56
N ILE A 105 11.57 8.05 -16.31
CA ILE A 105 10.47 7.84 -17.25
C ILE A 105 9.24 8.53 -16.69
N GLY A 106 8.58 9.33 -17.53
CA GLY A 106 7.37 10.06 -17.23
C GLY A 106 6.19 9.51 -18.02
N LEU A 107 5.06 9.33 -17.35
CA LEU A 107 3.80 8.89 -17.93
C LEU A 107 2.79 10.04 -17.80
N VAL A 108 2.31 10.52 -18.95
CA VAL A 108 1.23 11.51 -19.02
C VAL A 108 -0.05 10.78 -19.40
N PHE A 109 -1.03 10.78 -18.51
CA PHE A 109 -2.35 10.19 -18.74
C PHE A 109 -3.30 11.19 -19.39
N ALA A 110 -4.24 10.72 -20.21
CA ALA A 110 -5.28 11.56 -20.79
C ALA A 110 -6.30 12.05 -19.75
N GLU A 111 -6.59 11.22 -18.74
CA GLU A 111 -7.56 11.51 -17.68
C GLU A 111 -6.96 11.32 -16.29
N GLU A 112 -7.20 12.28 -15.40
CA GLU A 112 -6.70 12.27 -14.01
C GLU A 112 -7.32 11.14 -13.18
N SER A 113 -8.58 10.82 -13.45
CA SER A 113 -9.30 9.76 -12.74
C SER A 113 -8.70 8.37 -13.03
N GLU A 114 -8.35 8.11 -14.29
CA GLU A 114 -7.67 6.88 -14.71
C GLU A 114 -6.24 6.84 -14.16
N ALA A 115 -5.52 7.97 -14.19
CA ALA A 115 -4.20 8.09 -13.57
C ALA A 115 -4.25 7.71 -12.08
N LYS A 116 -5.19 8.27 -11.32
CA LYS A 116 -5.35 7.95 -9.89
C LYS A 116 -5.63 6.47 -9.64
N ILE A 117 -6.44 5.82 -10.48
CA ILE A 117 -6.68 4.38 -10.41
C ILE A 117 -5.40 3.60 -10.73
N PHE A 118 -4.67 4.04 -11.76
CA PHE A 118 -3.40 3.44 -12.18
C PHE A 118 -2.36 3.48 -11.06
N PHE A 119 -2.17 4.65 -10.45
CA PHE A 119 -1.27 4.83 -9.30
C PHE A 119 -1.63 3.89 -8.15
N LYS A 120 -2.92 3.84 -7.76
CA LYS A 120 -3.40 2.93 -6.71
C LYS A 120 -3.13 1.47 -7.04
N LYS A 121 -3.27 1.05 -8.31
CA LYS A 121 -3.05 -0.33 -8.74
C LYS A 121 -1.57 -0.70 -8.75
N VAL A 122 -0.71 0.19 -9.21
CA VAL A 122 0.75 -0.01 -9.24
C VAL A 122 1.34 -0.01 -7.84
N THR A 123 0.87 0.86 -6.94
CA THR A 123 1.38 0.96 -5.55
C THR A 123 0.81 -0.11 -4.61
N LYS A 124 -0.45 -0.51 -4.76
CA LYS A 124 -1.05 -1.61 -3.97
C LYS A 124 -0.68 -3.00 -4.48
N ARG A 125 0.26 -3.12 -5.43
CA ARG A 125 0.77 -4.43 -5.83
C ARG A 125 1.30 -5.11 -4.57
N LYS A 126 0.81 -6.32 -4.29
CA LYS A 126 1.39 -7.12 -3.22
C LYS A 126 2.73 -7.61 -3.73
N ASP A 127 3.82 -7.00 -3.27
CA ASP A 127 5.14 -7.62 -3.37
C ASP A 127 5.04 -8.96 -2.63
N THR A 128 4.94 -10.04 -3.39
CA THR A 128 4.75 -11.39 -2.82
C THR A 128 6.05 -11.96 -2.25
N LYS A 129 7.06 -11.13 -1.97
CA LYS A 129 8.35 -11.61 -1.49
C LYS A 129 9.11 -10.70 -0.53
N SER A 130 8.44 -10.09 0.43
CA SER A 130 9.15 -9.58 1.61
C SER A 130 8.30 -9.67 2.88
N LYS A 131 8.17 -10.89 3.41
CA LYS A 131 8.17 -11.05 4.87
C LYS A 131 9.64 -10.91 5.27
N PRO A 132 10.12 -9.79 5.83
CA PRO A 132 11.43 -9.79 6.44
C PRO A 132 11.41 -10.86 7.52
N ALA A 133 12.28 -11.84 7.39
CA ALA A 133 12.55 -12.80 8.45
C ALA A 133 13.11 -12.01 9.64
N LYS A 134 12.23 -11.57 10.54
CA LYS A 134 12.64 -11.08 11.85
C LYS A 134 13.10 -12.31 12.63
N ALA A 135 14.39 -12.28 12.98
CA ALA A 135 15.14 -13.36 13.59
C ALA A 135 14.41 -14.04 14.77
N PRO A 136 14.52 -15.38 14.91
CA PRO A 136 14.00 -16.06 16.09
C PRO A 136 14.85 -15.70 17.30
N SER A 137 14.27 -14.93 18.24
CA SER A 137 14.80 -14.85 19.59
C SER A 137 14.53 -16.18 20.30
N THR A 138 15.60 -16.72 20.87
CA THR A 138 15.73 -18.03 21.47
C THR A 138 14.77 -18.24 22.64
N LYS A 139 13.90 -19.25 22.56
CA LYS A 139 13.49 -20.03 23.75
C LYS A 139 13.44 -21.52 23.38
N LYS A 140 14.24 -22.30 24.12
CA LYS A 140 14.31 -23.77 24.21
C LYS A 140 12.88 -24.35 24.35
N THR A 141 12.51 -25.52 23.82
CA THR A 141 13.05 -26.86 24.12
C THR A 141 12.57 -27.94 23.12
N SER A 142 13.42 -28.97 22.98
CA SER A 142 13.17 -30.40 22.68
C SER A 142 12.61 -30.89 21.32
N SER A 143 13.55 -31.43 20.54
CA SER A 143 13.59 -32.77 19.90
C SER A 143 12.70 -33.17 18.71
N ASN A 144 13.42 -33.63 17.67
CA ASN A 144 13.15 -34.70 16.69
C ASN A 144 12.51 -34.41 15.31
N LYS A 145 13.41 -34.36 14.31
CA LYS A 145 13.47 -35.14 13.05
C LYS A 145 12.22 -35.19 12.14
N SER A 146 12.32 -34.44 11.03
CA SER A 146 12.01 -34.83 9.63
C SER A 146 10.70 -35.57 9.34
N GLY A 147 9.77 -34.89 8.65
CA GLY A 147 8.70 -35.56 7.90
C GLY A 147 7.78 -34.57 7.18
N LYS A 148 7.68 -34.73 5.86
CA LYS A 148 6.79 -34.07 4.89
C LYS A 148 5.46 -33.54 5.49
N ILE A 149 5.15 -32.26 5.26
CA ILE A 149 3.86 -31.66 5.63
C ILE A 149 2.83 -32.06 4.57
N ASP A 150 1.91 -32.92 4.96
CA ASP A 150 0.76 -33.33 4.14
C ASP A 150 -0.45 -32.41 4.38
N LYS A 151 -1.29 -32.21 3.37
CA LYS A 151 -2.41 -31.24 3.38
C LYS A 151 -3.50 -31.51 4.43
N SER A 152 -3.43 -32.63 5.13
CA SER A 152 -4.27 -32.98 6.28
C SER A 152 -3.81 -32.36 7.61
N LEU A 153 -2.65 -31.70 7.67
CA LEU A 153 -2.12 -31.02 8.88
C LEU A 153 -2.46 -29.53 8.97
N ILE A 154 -3.07 -28.94 7.93
CA ILE A 154 -3.60 -27.58 8.01
C ILE A 154 -5.03 -27.68 8.56
N SER A 155 -5.16 -27.73 9.89
CA SER A 155 -6.48 -27.61 10.51
C SER A 155 -7.11 -26.27 10.13
N GLY A 156 -8.43 -26.24 9.98
CA GLY A 156 -9.17 -24.98 9.83
C GLY A 156 -8.86 -24.00 10.97
N PRO A 157 -9.09 -22.70 10.77
CA PRO A 157 -8.84 -21.69 11.81
C PRO A 157 -9.53 -22.08 13.12
N THR A 158 -8.81 -21.96 14.24
CA THR A 158 -9.32 -22.27 15.57
C THR A 158 -10.62 -21.51 15.81
N GLU A 159 -11.70 -22.19 16.19
CA GLU A 159 -12.96 -21.54 16.58
C GLU A 159 -12.66 -20.46 17.64
N GLY A 160 -13.04 -19.21 17.35
CA GLY A 160 -12.74 -18.05 18.20
C GLY A 160 -11.45 -17.28 17.87
N SER A 161 -10.63 -17.72 16.89
CA SER A 161 -9.51 -16.91 16.36
C SER A 161 -9.98 -15.69 15.54
N PHE A 162 -11.28 -15.61 15.23
CA PHE A 162 -11.87 -14.47 14.55
C PHE A 162 -12.06 -13.33 15.55
N LYS A 163 -11.11 -12.39 15.55
CA LYS A 163 -11.27 -11.14 16.29
C LYS A 163 -12.24 -10.27 15.51
N HIS A 164 -13.47 -10.12 16.02
CA HIS A 164 -14.38 -9.09 15.56
C HIS A 164 -13.73 -7.74 15.81
N VAL A 165 -13.21 -7.13 14.74
CA VAL A 165 -12.78 -5.73 14.79
C VAL A 165 -14.03 -4.92 15.02
N GLY A 166 -14.07 -4.14 16.10
CA GLY A 166 -15.25 -3.40 16.50
C GLY A 166 -15.84 -2.57 15.35
N HIS A 167 -17.16 -2.63 15.21
CA HIS A 167 -17.91 -1.91 14.19
C HIS A 167 -18.42 -0.61 14.81
N MET A 168 -17.91 0.53 14.31
CA MET A 168 -18.44 1.85 14.66
C MET A 168 -19.15 2.42 13.45
N GLY A 169 -20.38 2.89 13.64
CA GLY A 169 -21.21 3.46 12.60
C GLY A 169 -22.15 4.50 13.19
N TYR A 170 -22.87 5.19 12.32
CA TYR A 170 -23.89 6.16 12.70
C TYR A 170 -25.26 5.57 12.39
N ASP A 171 -26.16 5.59 13.37
CA ASP A 171 -27.56 5.20 13.22
C ASP A 171 -28.43 6.47 13.36
N SER A 172 -29.33 6.70 12.40
CA SER A 172 -30.16 7.91 12.34
C SER A 172 -31.04 8.11 13.59
N GLU A 173 -31.35 7.04 14.32
CA GLU A 173 -32.18 7.12 15.53
C GLU A 173 -31.37 7.17 16.83
N LYS A 174 -30.11 6.70 16.83
CA LYS A 174 -29.31 6.47 18.05
C LYS A 174 -27.97 7.20 18.05
N GLY A 175 -27.62 7.90 16.98
CA GLY A 175 -26.35 8.61 16.82
C GLY A 175 -25.18 7.65 16.57
N PHE A 176 -23.99 7.99 17.06
CA PHE A 176 -22.82 7.12 16.93
C PHE A 176 -22.97 5.84 17.78
N VAL A 177 -23.01 4.71 17.10
CA VAL A 177 -23.06 3.37 17.70
C VAL A 177 -21.73 2.66 17.51
N SER A 178 -21.11 2.27 18.62
CA SER A 178 -19.88 1.47 18.64
C SER A 178 -20.17 0.09 19.22
N SER A 179 -19.94 -0.95 18.42
CA SER A 179 -20.02 -2.35 18.85
C SER A 179 -18.61 -2.91 18.96
N GLY A 180 -18.22 -3.35 20.16
CA GLY A 180 -16.89 -3.92 20.42
C GLY A 180 -15.76 -2.91 20.56
N VAL A 181 -16.07 -1.63 20.79
CA VAL A 181 -15.11 -0.55 21.09
C VAL A 181 -15.49 0.07 22.46
N ASP A 182 -14.50 0.61 23.18
CA ASP A 182 -14.66 1.19 24.52
C ASP A 182 -15.72 2.31 24.53
N PRO A 183 -16.68 2.33 25.48
CA PRO A 183 -17.73 3.35 25.59
C PRO A 183 -17.26 4.81 25.58
N SER A 184 -16.00 5.08 25.97
CA SER A 184 -15.38 6.41 25.89
C SER A 184 -15.28 6.98 24.47
N TRP A 185 -15.36 6.13 23.44
CA TRP A 185 -15.35 6.54 22.05
C TRP A 185 -16.58 7.33 21.64
N ASN A 186 -17.76 7.00 22.16
CA ASN A 186 -18.98 7.72 21.82
C ASN A 186 -18.90 9.16 22.32
N THR A 187 -18.38 9.37 23.53
CA THR A 187 -18.16 10.71 24.11
C THR A 187 -17.19 11.52 23.27
N PHE A 188 -16.11 10.90 22.79
CA PHE A 188 -15.13 11.58 21.94
C PHE A 188 -15.69 11.98 20.58
N LEU A 189 -16.50 11.13 19.95
CA LEU A 189 -17.13 11.46 18.66
C LEU A 189 -18.16 12.59 18.80
N THR A 190 -18.93 12.61 19.89
CA THR A 190 -19.84 13.72 20.23
C THR A 190 -19.08 15.02 20.51
N ASP A 191 -17.90 14.93 21.13
CA ASP A 191 -17.04 16.10 21.38
C ASP A 191 -16.52 16.71 20.07
N LEU A 192 -16.06 15.88 19.12
CA LEU A 192 -15.64 16.33 17.79
C LEU A 192 -16.77 17.02 17.01
N GLU A 193 -17.97 16.48 17.11
CA GLU A 193 -19.17 17.09 16.51
C GLU A 193 -19.47 18.46 17.14
N SER A 194 -19.38 18.57 18.47
CA SER A 194 -19.58 19.85 19.18
C SER A 194 -18.55 20.92 18.78
N HIS A 195 -17.37 20.50 18.34
CA HIS A 195 -16.31 21.35 17.82
C HIS A 195 -16.47 21.69 16.31
N GLY A 196 -17.58 21.28 15.69
CA GLY A 196 -17.92 21.63 14.31
C GLY A 196 -17.33 20.69 13.26
N ILE A 197 -16.93 19.47 13.65
CA ILE A 197 -16.49 18.45 12.70
C ILE A 197 -17.72 17.64 12.27
N ASP A 198 -18.11 17.81 11.01
CA ASP A 198 -19.28 17.13 10.45
C ASP A 198 -19.14 15.60 10.49
N HIS A 199 -20.26 14.93 10.78
CA HIS A 199 -20.33 13.47 10.91
C HIS A 199 -19.84 12.72 9.67
N GLU A 200 -20.05 13.28 8.49
CA GLU A 200 -19.59 12.68 7.24
C GLU A 200 -18.07 12.71 7.14
N LEU A 201 -17.43 13.77 7.65
CA LEU A 201 -15.98 13.86 7.73
C LEU A 201 -15.42 12.89 8.77
N ILE A 202 -16.10 12.74 9.92
CA ILE A 202 -15.76 11.75 10.95
C ILE A 202 -15.85 10.33 10.37
N ASN A 203 -16.90 10.02 9.59
CA ASN A 203 -17.08 8.70 8.98
C ASN A 203 -16.04 8.40 7.90
N GLN A 204 -15.74 9.39 7.03
CA GLN A 204 -14.73 9.23 5.97
C GLN A 204 -13.31 9.05 6.53
N ASN A 205 -13.01 9.71 7.65
CA ASN A 205 -11.68 9.68 8.28
C ASN A 205 -11.63 8.80 9.53
N MET A 206 -12.62 7.93 9.73
CA MET A 206 -12.77 7.15 10.96
C MET A 206 -11.56 6.27 11.27
N ASP A 207 -10.91 5.71 10.24
CA ASP A 207 -9.73 4.88 10.42
C ASP A 207 -8.51 5.69 10.91
N PHE A 208 -8.39 6.95 10.47
CA PHE A 208 -7.35 7.86 10.97
C PHE A 208 -7.59 8.21 12.45
N ILE A 209 -8.84 8.50 12.82
CA ILE A 209 -9.21 8.83 14.20
C ILE A 209 -8.92 7.64 15.14
N LYS A 210 -9.21 6.41 14.71
CA LYS A 210 -8.85 5.16 15.42
C LYS A 210 -7.36 5.07 15.71
N ASP A 211 -6.53 5.29 14.70
CA ASP A 211 -5.08 5.20 14.84
C ASP A 211 -4.53 6.32 15.75
N PHE A 212 -5.05 7.53 15.63
CA PHE A 212 -4.66 8.67 16.47
C PHE A 212 -4.96 8.43 17.95
N VAL A 213 -6.18 8.02 18.31
CA VAL A 213 -6.55 7.76 19.71
C VAL A 213 -5.78 6.57 20.27
N ARG A 214 -5.54 5.53 19.46
CA ARG A 214 -4.73 4.37 19.89
C ARG A 214 -3.29 4.77 20.19
N ASP A 215 -2.72 5.69 19.42
CA ASP A 215 -1.38 6.23 19.65
C ASP A 215 -1.33 7.19 20.85
N ALA A 216 -2.35 8.03 21.00
CA ALA A 216 -2.53 8.89 22.18
C ALA A 216 -2.69 8.08 23.47
N GLN A 217 -3.44 6.98 23.46
CA GLN A 217 -3.58 6.07 24.61
C GLN A 217 -2.28 5.34 24.94
N LYS A 218 -1.49 4.94 23.92
CA LYS A 218 -0.14 4.39 24.14
C LYS A 218 0.81 5.41 24.76
N THR A 219 0.68 6.67 24.36
CA THR A 219 1.54 7.76 24.84
C THR A 219 1.13 8.21 26.25
N ALA A 220 -0.17 8.27 26.56
CA ALA A 220 -0.71 8.58 27.89
C ALA A 220 -0.41 7.48 28.93
N ALA A 221 -0.33 6.21 28.50
CA ALA A 221 0.13 5.12 29.37
C ALA A 221 1.64 5.17 29.68
N ALA A 222 2.43 5.97 28.94
CA ALA A 222 3.86 6.15 29.19
C ALA A 222 4.16 7.30 30.18
N THR A 223 3.20 8.18 30.47
CA THR A 223 3.38 9.38 31.33
C THR A 223 2.78 9.24 32.73
N THR A 224 2.06 8.16 33.06
CA THR A 224 1.49 7.92 34.40
C THR A 224 2.31 7.01 35.31
N ALA A 225 3.51 6.58 34.89
CA ALA A 225 4.44 5.95 35.83
C ALA A 225 5.03 7.02 36.77
N PRO A 226 4.84 6.91 38.11
CA PRO A 226 5.47 7.83 39.07
C PRO A 226 7.00 7.82 38.84
N PRO A 227 7.69 8.96 39.00
CA PRO A 227 9.13 8.99 38.78
C PRO A 227 9.81 8.12 39.84
N ALA A 228 10.25 6.92 39.43
CA ALA A 228 11.04 6.06 40.29
C ALA A 228 12.34 6.79 40.66
N ALA A 229 12.50 7.05 41.96
CA ALA A 229 13.66 7.72 42.53
C ALA A 229 14.96 7.07 42.03
N LYS A 230 15.79 7.84 41.31
CA LYS A 230 17.10 7.40 40.81
C LYS A 230 18.03 7.13 42.00
N LYS A 231 18.18 5.87 42.41
CA LYS A 231 19.28 5.45 43.31
C LYS A 231 20.62 5.64 42.57
N LYS A 232 21.50 6.49 43.11
CA LYS A 232 22.88 6.66 42.61
C LYS A 232 23.65 5.33 42.72
N LYS A 233 24.43 4.98 41.70
CA LYS A 233 25.32 3.81 41.72
C LYS A 233 26.42 4.01 42.78
N PRO A 234 26.84 2.95 43.51
CA PRO A 234 27.90 3.06 44.49
C PRO A 234 29.26 3.30 43.78
N PRO A 235 30.22 3.98 44.44
CA PRO A 235 31.53 4.26 43.86
C PRO A 235 32.37 2.98 43.71
N PRO A 236 33.32 2.94 42.75
CA PRO A 236 34.17 1.78 42.53
C PRO A 236 35.15 1.56 43.71
N PRO A 237 35.56 0.30 43.96
CA PRO A 237 36.46 -0.03 45.06
C PRO A 237 37.89 0.46 44.80
N ALA A 238 38.57 0.90 45.87
CA ALA A 238 39.93 1.43 45.79
C ALA A 238 40.97 0.36 45.41
N PRO A 239 42.03 0.70 44.66
CA PRO A 239 43.10 -0.24 44.34
C PRO A 239 43.94 -0.55 45.58
N ARG A 240 44.11 -1.83 45.89
CA ARG A 240 45.04 -2.29 46.92
C ARG A 240 46.47 -2.16 46.39
N ARG A 241 47.30 -1.36 47.06
CA ARG A 241 48.74 -1.27 46.80
C ARG A 241 49.43 -2.31 47.68
N ASN A 242 50.02 -3.32 47.05
CA ASN A 242 50.97 -4.22 47.71
C ASN A 242 52.18 -3.42 48.19
N VAL A 243 52.44 -3.46 49.50
CA VAL A 243 53.78 -3.45 50.11
C VAL A 243 53.71 -4.35 51.32
#